data_AF-A0A7X2C509-F1
#
_entry.id   AF-A0A7X2C509-F1
#
_cell.length_a   1.000
_cell.length_b   1.000
_cell.length_c   1.000
_cell.angle_alpha   90.00
_cell.angle_beta   90.00
_cell.angle_gamma   90.00
#
_symmetry.space_group_name_H-M   'P 1'
#
loop_
_entity.id
_entity.type
_entity.pdbx_description
1 polymer ?
#
loop_
_entity_poly.entity_id
_entity_poly.type
_entity_poly.pdbx_seq_one_letter_code
_entity_poly.pdbx_strand_id
1 'polypeptide(L)'
;MNTLNVVIFCASPVKTKALTGLLKAIGIINIHAPENDSEPTSFTPPFVELDVVICDSFNSLKELSYLRDLCEYFSFFSVIESEKLEKPMKWGASNLVTHYKKHHLGRYEDDISKVKIHSLLKKALTLKDIAKNNVFKSGVEQETLKQILHKDMDFQPPFQDVQADRVTAYFQPQYCALTKTITGIEVIGLFAFKGVADF
;
A
#
# COMPACT_ATOMS: atom_id res chain seq x y z
N MET A 1 -21.84 -5.51 14.30
CA MET A 1 -21.40 -6.11 13.02
C MET A 1 -20.07 -5.47 12.66
N ASN A 2 -18.98 -6.24 12.61
CA ASN A 2 -17.67 -5.70 12.21
C ASN A 2 -17.73 -5.36 10.72
N THR A 3 -17.85 -4.08 10.39
CA THR A 3 -17.73 -3.62 9.01
C THR A 3 -16.27 -3.67 8.57
N LEU A 4 -16.05 -3.95 7.29
CA LEU A 4 -14.72 -3.87 6.66
C LEU A 4 -14.50 -2.44 6.15
N ASN A 5 -13.30 -1.92 6.35
CA ASN A 5 -12.78 -0.72 5.72
C ASN A 5 -12.03 -1.13 4.46
N VAL A 6 -12.56 -0.74 3.30
CA VAL A 6 -12.09 -1.23 1.99
C VAL A 6 -11.54 -0.09 1.16
N VAL A 7 -10.34 -0.27 0.62
CA VAL A 7 -9.77 0.60 -0.43
C VAL A 7 -9.85 -0.12 -1.78
N ILE A 8 -10.24 0.58 -2.84
CA ILE A 8 -10.35 0.02 -4.19
C ILE A 8 -9.45 0.81 -5.14
N PHE A 9 -8.47 0.13 -5.73
CA PHE A 9 -7.74 0.61 -6.90
C PHE A 9 -8.39 0.06 -8.15
N CYS A 10 -9.01 0.94 -8.94
CA CYS A 10 -9.64 0.57 -10.21
C CYS A 10 -9.68 1.77 -11.15
N ALA A 11 -9.10 1.61 -12.32
CA ALA A 11 -8.98 2.63 -13.34
C ALA A 11 -10.31 3.02 -13.99
N SER A 12 -11.27 2.10 -14.02
CA SER A 12 -12.55 2.30 -14.68
C SER A 12 -13.60 2.85 -13.71
N PRO A 13 -14.09 4.09 -13.87
CA PRO A 13 -15.12 4.65 -12.99
C PRO A 13 -16.41 3.82 -12.97
N VAL A 14 -16.76 3.21 -14.12
CA VAL A 14 -17.92 2.32 -14.26
C VAL A 14 -17.73 1.07 -13.40
N LYS A 15 -16.54 0.46 -13.46
CA LYS A 15 -16.21 -0.75 -12.69
C LYS A 15 -16.06 -0.43 -11.19
N THR A 16 -15.47 0.69 -10.82
CA THR A 16 -15.43 1.21 -9.45
C THR A 16 -16.82 1.37 -8.87
N LYS A 17 -17.76 1.95 -9.63
CA LYS A 17 -19.17 2.09 -9.22
C LYS A 17 -19.85 0.73 -9.04
N ALA A 18 -19.60 -0.23 -9.95
CA ALA A 18 -20.15 -1.58 -9.86
C ALA A 18 -19.61 -2.34 -8.62
N LEU A 19 -18.29 -2.31 -8.39
CA LEU A 19 -17.65 -2.89 -7.20
C LEU A 19 -18.19 -2.26 -5.92
N THR A 20 -18.26 -0.93 -5.86
CA THR A 20 -18.80 -0.21 -4.72
C THR A 20 -20.25 -0.58 -4.45
N GLY A 21 -21.08 -0.66 -5.48
CA GLY A 21 -22.48 -1.07 -5.37
C GLY A 21 -22.62 -2.51 -4.82
N LEU A 22 -21.76 -3.42 -5.28
CA LEU A 22 -21.72 -4.80 -4.80
C LEU A 22 -21.31 -4.90 -3.33
N LEU A 23 -20.26 -4.17 -2.93
CA LEU A 23 -19.80 -4.13 -1.53
C LEU A 23 -20.89 -3.56 -0.62
N LYS A 24 -21.55 -2.47 -1.03
CA LYS A 24 -22.70 -1.90 -0.33
C LYS A 24 -23.86 -2.88 -0.20
N ALA A 25 -24.16 -3.64 -1.26
CA ALA A 25 -25.19 -4.67 -1.23
C ALA A 25 -24.87 -5.85 -0.29
N ILE A 26 -23.60 -6.04 0.10
CA ILE A 26 -23.14 -7.01 1.10
C ILE A 26 -23.12 -6.38 2.51
N GLY A 27 -23.39 -5.08 2.64
CA GLY A 27 -23.42 -4.35 3.91
C GLY A 27 -22.09 -3.67 4.28
N ILE A 28 -21.16 -3.53 3.33
CA ILE A 28 -19.90 -2.78 3.53
C ILE A 28 -20.14 -1.31 3.20
N ILE A 29 -19.92 -0.45 4.19
CA ILE A 29 -20.24 0.99 4.10
C ILE A 29 -18.96 1.82 3.91
N ASN A 30 -17.86 1.42 4.56
CA ASN A 30 -16.61 2.16 4.57
C ASN A 30 -15.76 1.74 3.35
N ILE A 31 -15.95 2.47 2.25
CA ILE A 31 -15.29 2.20 0.97
C ILE A 31 -14.63 3.49 0.51
N HIS A 32 -13.33 3.42 0.21
CA HIS A 32 -12.56 4.50 -0.37
C HIS A 32 -12.02 4.05 -1.72
N ALA A 33 -12.19 4.87 -2.75
CA ALA A 33 -11.56 4.68 -4.04
C ALA A 33 -10.72 5.93 -4.31
N PRO A 34 -9.38 5.84 -4.38
CA PRO A 34 -8.53 6.99 -4.67
C PRO A 34 -8.96 7.62 -6.00
N GLU A 35 -9.08 8.94 -6.03
CA GLU A 35 -9.41 9.69 -7.24
C GLU A 35 -8.18 9.86 -8.14
N ASN A 36 -8.37 9.86 -9.46
CA ASN A 36 -7.31 9.75 -10.44
C ASN A 36 -6.34 10.95 -10.54
N ASP A 37 -6.62 12.11 -9.94
CA ASP A 37 -5.95 13.36 -10.36
C ASP A 37 -5.64 14.39 -9.26
N SER A 38 -5.92 14.12 -7.98
CA SER A 38 -5.47 15.05 -6.92
C SER A 38 -4.11 14.62 -6.39
N GLU A 39 -3.08 15.45 -6.57
CA GLU A 39 -1.76 15.22 -5.97
C GLU A 39 -1.87 15.37 -4.45
N PRO A 40 -1.75 14.28 -3.65
CA PRO A 40 -1.50 14.46 -2.25
C PRO A 40 0.01 14.73 -2.15
N THR A 41 0.39 15.95 -1.78
CA THR A 41 1.77 16.27 -1.40
C THR A 41 2.23 15.49 -0.16
N SER A 42 1.31 14.83 0.54
CA SER A 42 1.54 13.97 1.69
C SER A 42 0.54 12.81 1.73
N PHE A 43 1.00 11.63 2.13
CA PHE A 43 0.14 10.46 2.33
C PHE A 43 -0.89 10.74 3.43
N THR A 44 -2.17 10.64 3.08
CA THR A 44 -3.25 10.67 4.06
C THR A 44 -3.94 9.30 4.10
N PRO A 45 -3.93 8.60 5.24
CA PRO A 45 -4.60 7.31 5.35
C PRO A 45 -6.12 7.52 5.25
N PRO A 46 -6.84 6.68 4.48
CA PRO A 46 -8.27 6.89 4.24
C PRO A 46 -9.13 6.51 5.45
N PHE A 47 -8.57 5.74 6.38
CA PHE A 47 -9.23 5.22 7.56
C PHE A 47 -8.25 5.14 8.74
N VAL A 48 -8.78 5.04 9.97
CA VAL A 48 -8.00 4.73 11.17
C VAL A 48 -7.50 3.28 11.16
N GLU A 49 -8.30 2.36 10.59
CA GLU A 49 -7.95 0.96 10.38
C GLU A 49 -8.26 0.58 8.94
N LEU A 50 -7.38 -0.18 8.28
CA LEU A 50 -7.60 -0.73 6.95
C LEU A 50 -7.78 -2.24 7.06
N ASP A 51 -8.79 -2.79 6.38
CA ASP A 51 -9.04 -4.24 6.43
C ASP A 51 -8.76 -4.92 5.10
N VAL A 52 -9.19 -4.30 3.99
CA VAL A 52 -9.09 -4.90 2.65
C VAL A 52 -8.66 -3.86 1.63
N VAL A 53 -7.74 -4.23 0.77
CA VAL A 53 -7.40 -3.52 -0.46
C VAL A 53 -7.78 -4.39 -1.66
N ILE A 54 -8.54 -3.83 -2.59
CA ILE A 54 -8.89 -4.47 -3.85
C ILE A 54 -8.05 -3.82 -4.96
N CYS A 55 -7.17 -4.59 -5.56
CA CYS A 55 -6.33 -4.18 -6.70
C CYS A 55 -6.95 -4.71 -7.99
N ASP A 56 -7.82 -3.93 -8.63
CA ASP A 56 -8.38 -4.28 -9.94
C ASP A 56 -7.47 -3.85 -11.09
N SER A 57 -7.08 -2.58 -11.07
CA SER A 57 -6.26 -1.91 -12.07
C SER A 57 -5.66 -0.66 -11.44
N PHE A 58 -4.50 -0.23 -11.96
CA PHE A 58 -3.85 1.01 -11.54
C PHE A 58 -3.79 1.97 -12.72
N ASN A 59 -4.16 3.23 -12.52
CA ASN A 59 -4.06 4.28 -13.53
C ASN A 59 -2.63 4.82 -13.68
N SER A 60 -1.84 4.74 -12.60
CA SER A 60 -0.50 5.34 -12.58
C SER A 60 0.42 4.67 -11.57
N LEU A 61 1.73 4.91 -11.72
CA LEU A 61 2.72 4.54 -10.71
C LEU A 61 2.51 5.26 -9.37
N LYS A 62 1.78 6.38 -9.36
CA LYS A 62 1.43 7.08 -8.11
C LYS A 62 0.49 6.23 -7.25
N GLU A 63 -0.47 5.53 -7.86
CA GLU A 63 -1.35 4.63 -7.10
C GLU A 63 -0.61 3.40 -6.56
N LEU A 64 0.39 2.91 -7.29
CA LEU A 64 1.28 1.86 -6.77
C LEU A 64 2.14 2.38 -5.61
N SER A 65 2.56 3.64 -5.66
CA SER A 65 3.25 4.31 -4.55
C SER A 65 2.31 4.47 -3.35
N TYR A 66 1.05 4.86 -3.58
CA TYR A 66 0.04 4.92 -2.52
C TYR A 66 -0.23 3.54 -1.90
N LEU A 67 -0.23 2.47 -2.70
CA LEU A 67 -0.30 1.11 -2.17
C LEU A 67 0.90 0.79 -1.26
N ARG A 68 2.12 1.21 -1.64
CA ARG A 68 3.30 1.05 -0.78
C ARG A 68 3.12 1.81 0.54
N ASP A 69 2.65 3.05 0.49
CA ASP A 69 2.45 3.86 1.69
C ASP A 69 1.37 3.25 2.61
N LEU A 70 0.28 2.68 2.04
CA LEU A 70 -0.67 1.87 2.80
C LEU A 70 -0.01 0.63 3.43
N CYS A 71 0.89 -0.04 2.70
CA CYS A 71 1.63 -1.21 3.20
C CYS A 71 2.54 -0.86 4.37
N GLU A 72 3.17 0.31 4.34
CA GLU A 72 4.05 0.81 5.40
C GLU A 72 3.24 1.24 6.62
N TYR A 73 2.16 2.00 6.40
CA TYR A 73 1.36 2.59 7.47
C TYR A 73 0.53 1.57 8.26
N PHE A 74 -0.16 0.66 7.57
CA PHE A 74 -1.05 -0.29 8.23
C PHE A 74 -0.34 -1.61 8.55
N SER A 75 -0.24 -1.96 9.83
CA SER A 75 0.39 -3.21 10.26
C SER A 75 -0.31 -4.46 9.72
N PHE A 76 -1.62 -4.39 9.51
CA PHE A 76 -2.44 -5.51 9.03
C PHE A 76 -3.51 -5.04 8.04
N PHE A 77 -3.60 -5.71 6.91
CA PHE A 77 -4.77 -5.74 6.02
C PHE A 77 -4.63 -6.90 5.04
N SER A 78 -5.72 -7.19 4.33
CA SER A 78 -5.78 -8.21 3.30
C SER A 78 -5.87 -7.62 1.90
N VAL A 79 -5.36 -8.32 0.90
CA VAL A 79 -5.37 -7.89 -0.50
C VAL A 79 -6.13 -8.89 -1.37
N ILE A 80 -6.96 -8.34 -2.26
CA ILE A 80 -7.68 -9.06 -3.31
C ILE A 80 -7.21 -8.50 -4.66
N GLU A 81 -6.77 -9.35 -5.57
CA GLU A 81 -6.31 -8.91 -6.90
C GLU A 81 -7.29 -9.33 -8.00
N SER A 82 -7.43 -8.50 -9.04
CA SER A 82 -8.02 -8.94 -10.30
C SER A 82 -7.06 -9.82 -11.09
N GLU A 83 -7.57 -10.85 -11.76
CA GLU A 83 -6.74 -11.69 -12.63
C GLU A 83 -6.18 -10.93 -13.84
N LYS A 84 -6.94 -9.93 -14.33
CA LYS A 84 -6.59 -9.08 -15.48
C LYS A 84 -5.68 -7.91 -15.14
N LEU A 85 -5.25 -7.79 -13.88
CA LEU A 85 -4.26 -6.80 -13.49
C LEU A 85 -3.03 -6.91 -14.39
N GLU A 86 -2.62 -5.81 -15.02
CA GLU A 86 -1.51 -5.79 -15.98
C GLU A 86 -0.25 -6.41 -15.37
N LYS A 87 0.49 -7.22 -16.14
CA LYS A 87 1.62 -8.01 -15.61
C LYS A 87 2.62 -7.18 -14.80
N PRO A 88 3.08 -5.99 -15.24
CA PRO A 88 4.02 -5.18 -14.46
C PRO A 88 3.42 -4.70 -13.13
N MET A 89 2.17 -4.22 -13.16
CA MET A 89 1.47 -3.74 -11.96
C MET A 89 1.15 -4.87 -10.99
N LYS A 90 0.77 -6.03 -11.52
CA LYS A 90 0.52 -7.25 -10.75
C LYS A 90 1.78 -7.69 -10.02
N TRP A 91 2.93 -7.71 -10.70
CA TRP A 91 4.21 -8.02 -10.07
C TRP A 91 4.56 -7.00 -8.98
N GLY A 92 4.41 -5.70 -9.25
CA GLY A 92 4.64 -4.63 -8.28
C GLY A 92 3.78 -4.77 -7.02
N ALA A 93 2.47 -4.94 -7.19
CA ALA A 93 1.53 -5.11 -6.09
C ALA A 93 1.82 -6.38 -5.28
N SER A 94 2.03 -7.53 -5.94
CA SER A 94 2.35 -8.79 -5.26
C SER A 94 3.68 -8.70 -4.49
N ASN A 95 4.67 -7.99 -5.02
CA ASN A 95 5.94 -7.76 -4.32
C ASN A 95 5.77 -6.91 -3.07
N LEU A 96 5.03 -5.81 -3.14
CA LEU A 96 4.72 -4.97 -1.97
C LEU A 96 4.00 -5.77 -0.89
N VAL A 97 2.95 -6.49 -1.29
CA VAL A 97 2.19 -7.37 -0.39
C VAL A 97 3.10 -8.39 0.30
N THR A 98 4.01 -9.02 -0.44
CA THR A 98 4.95 -10.00 0.12
C THR A 98 5.98 -9.34 1.05
N HIS A 99 6.57 -8.23 0.61
CA HIS A 99 7.62 -7.52 1.35
C HIS A 99 7.12 -7.03 2.71
N TYR A 100 5.94 -6.41 2.74
CA TYR A 100 5.32 -5.90 3.97
C TYR A 100 4.40 -6.91 4.67
N LYS A 101 4.48 -8.20 4.28
CA LYS A 101 3.77 -9.33 4.90
C LYS A 101 2.24 -9.14 4.98
N LYS A 102 1.63 -8.54 3.96
CA LYS A 102 0.17 -8.38 3.87
C LYS A 102 -0.49 -9.68 3.40
N HIS A 103 -1.75 -9.88 3.76
CA HIS A 103 -2.43 -11.14 3.52
C HIS A 103 -3.09 -11.18 2.14
N HIS A 104 -2.55 -11.96 1.21
CA HIS A 104 -3.21 -12.20 -0.08
C HIS A 104 -4.38 -13.20 0.08
N LEU A 105 -5.60 -12.77 -0.22
CA LEU A 105 -6.81 -13.60 -0.06
C LEU A 105 -7.14 -14.43 -1.30
N GLY A 106 -6.58 -14.05 -2.44
CA GLY A 106 -6.84 -14.66 -3.73
C GLY A 106 -7.20 -13.64 -4.81
N ARG A 107 -7.71 -14.17 -5.92
CA ARG A 107 -8.03 -13.40 -7.12
C ARG A 107 -9.48 -13.55 -7.55
N TYR A 108 -9.98 -12.58 -8.30
CA TYR A 108 -11.27 -12.65 -8.99
C TYR A 108 -11.11 -12.37 -10.49
N GLU A 109 -12.00 -12.97 -11.27
CA GLU A 109 -12.06 -12.84 -12.73
C GLU A 109 -12.72 -11.52 -13.15
N ASP A 110 -12.82 -11.28 -14.45
CA ASP A 110 -13.27 -9.98 -14.97
C ASP A 110 -14.76 -9.69 -14.75
N ASP A 111 -15.57 -10.75 -14.85
CA ASP A 111 -16.95 -10.69 -14.39
C ASP A 111 -16.93 -10.67 -12.86
N ILE A 112 -17.31 -9.53 -12.31
CA ILE A 112 -17.41 -9.28 -10.88
C ILE A 112 -18.44 -10.24 -10.27
N SER A 113 -18.00 -11.46 -9.96
CA SER A 113 -18.84 -12.50 -9.39
C SER A 113 -19.12 -12.17 -7.93
N LYS A 114 -20.37 -11.80 -7.65
CA LYS A 114 -20.86 -11.54 -6.29
C LYS A 114 -20.52 -12.67 -5.33
N VAL A 115 -20.63 -13.92 -5.78
CA VAL A 115 -20.34 -15.10 -4.95
C VAL A 115 -18.85 -15.16 -4.59
N LYS A 116 -17.96 -14.94 -5.55
CA LYS A 116 -16.51 -15.01 -5.33
C LYS A 116 -16.03 -13.88 -4.42
N ILE A 117 -16.42 -12.64 -4.72
CA ILE A 117 -16.04 -11.48 -3.89
C ILE A 117 -16.58 -11.63 -2.47
N HIS A 118 -17.85 -12.03 -2.32
CA HIS A 118 -18.43 -12.28 -1.00
C HIS A 118 -17.67 -13.36 -0.21
N SER A 119 -17.23 -14.44 -0.86
CA SER A 119 -16.41 -15.47 -0.24
C SER A 119 -15.05 -14.94 0.23
N LEU A 120 -14.38 -14.13 -0.59
CA LEU A 120 -13.10 -13.49 -0.23
C LEU A 120 -13.27 -12.51 0.95
N LEU A 121 -14.34 -11.73 0.96
CA LEU A 121 -14.64 -10.79 2.05
C LEU A 121 -14.98 -11.51 3.36
N LYS A 122 -15.65 -12.66 3.29
CA LYS A 122 -15.84 -13.52 4.47
C LYS A 122 -14.51 -13.99 5.05
N LYS A 123 -13.56 -14.39 4.20
CA LYS A 123 -12.20 -14.74 4.63
C LYS A 123 -11.51 -13.53 5.28
N ALA A 124 -11.65 -12.35 4.68
CA ALA A 124 -11.10 -11.11 5.25
C ALA A 124 -11.64 -10.82 6.66
N LEU A 125 -12.96 -10.94 6.85
CA LEU A 125 -13.60 -10.80 8.16
C LEU A 125 -13.04 -11.80 9.18
N THR A 126 -12.92 -13.08 8.78
CA THR A 126 -12.35 -14.11 9.65
C THR A 126 -10.91 -13.80 10.03
N LEU A 127 -10.07 -13.36 9.09
CA LEU A 127 -8.69 -12.96 9.38
C LEU A 127 -8.63 -11.72 10.27
N LYS A 128 -9.50 -10.72 10.05
CA LYS A 128 -9.62 -9.54 10.92
C LYS A 128 -9.95 -9.95 12.34
N ASP A 129 -10.94 -10.82 12.53
CA ASP A 129 -11.35 -11.29 13.86
C ASP A 129 -10.23 -12.08 14.55
N ILE A 130 -9.52 -12.95 13.81
CA ILE A 130 -8.33 -13.67 14.31
C ILE A 130 -7.23 -12.69 14.71
N ALA A 131 -6.92 -11.71 13.84
CA ALA A 131 -5.89 -10.72 14.10
C ALA A 131 -6.23 -9.88 15.34
N LYS A 132 -7.46 -9.38 15.47
CA LYS A 132 -7.90 -8.66 16.67
C LYS A 132 -7.75 -9.54 17.91
N ASN A 133 -8.23 -10.78 17.88
CA ASN A 133 -8.15 -11.69 19.02
C ASN A 133 -6.71 -12.06 19.41
N ASN A 134 -5.79 -12.12 18.45
CA ASN A 134 -4.37 -12.37 18.71
C ASN A 134 -3.65 -11.12 19.23
N VAL A 135 -3.97 -9.94 18.71
CA VAL A 135 -3.47 -8.65 19.21
C VAL A 135 -3.92 -8.39 20.65
N PHE A 136 -5.19 -8.68 20.97
CA PHE A 136 -5.71 -8.58 22.35
C PHE A 136 -5.03 -9.58 23.31
N LYS A 137 -4.43 -10.66 22.80
CA LYS A 137 -3.61 -11.59 23.60
C LYS A 137 -2.16 -11.15 23.74
N SER A 138 -1.61 -10.39 22.78
CA SER A 138 -0.22 -9.94 22.83
C SER A 138 -0.02 -8.60 23.53
N GLY A 139 -1.09 -7.79 23.71
CA GLY A 139 -1.18 -6.67 24.66
C GLY A 139 -0.17 -5.52 24.54
N VAL A 140 0.89 -5.63 23.74
CA VAL A 140 2.11 -4.80 23.88
C VAL A 140 2.57 -4.15 22.58
N GLU A 141 2.13 -4.59 21.41
CA GLU A 141 2.77 -4.17 20.14
C GLU A 141 2.07 -3.05 19.37
N GLN A 142 0.77 -2.81 19.53
CA GLN A 142 0.07 -1.83 18.69
C GLN A 142 0.27 -0.37 19.11
N GLU A 143 0.32 -0.06 20.40
CA GLU A 143 0.60 1.32 20.84
C GLU A 143 2.07 1.70 20.57
N THR A 144 2.99 0.74 20.75
CA THR A 144 4.42 0.94 20.48
C THR A 144 4.67 1.12 18.98
N LEU A 145 4.04 0.32 18.11
CA LEU A 145 4.14 0.50 16.65
C LEU A 145 3.45 1.79 16.17
N LYS A 146 2.28 2.15 16.72
CA LYS A 146 1.64 3.44 16.42
C LYS A 146 2.48 4.62 16.89
N GLN A 147 3.18 4.53 18.02
CA GLN A 147 4.08 5.59 18.51
C GLN A 147 5.41 5.65 17.74
N ILE A 148 5.93 4.52 17.27
CA ILE A 148 7.12 4.48 16.39
C ILE A 148 6.75 5.04 15.02
N LEU A 149 5.62 4.63 14.42
CA LEU A 149 5.16 5.21 13.16
C LEU A 149 4.75 6.67 13.30
N HIS A 150 4.08 7.09 14.38
CA HIS A 150 3.77 8.52 14.59
C HIS A 150 4.99 9.39 14.87
N LYS A 151 6.09 8.84 15.39
CA LYS A 151 7.35 9.60 15.55
C LYS A 151 8.09 9.81 14.24
N ASP A 152 7.91 8.90 13.27
CA ASP A 152 8.56 8.99 11.95
C ASP A 152 7.66 9.56 10.83
N MET A 153 6.37 9.79 11.11
CA MET A 153 5.37 10.24 10.13
C MET A 153 4.88 11.69 10.32
N ASP A 154 5.65 12.56 10.99
CA ASP A 154 5.65 13.98 10.61
C ASP A 154 6.46 14.12 9.31
N PHE A 155 5.98 13.45 8.26
CA PHE A 155 6.47 13.68 6.90
C PHE A 155 5.84 14.99 6.43
N GLN A 156 6.33 16.12 6.98
CA GLN A 156 6.33 17.34 6.21
C GLN A 156 6.99 16.97 4.87
N PRO A 157 6.35 17.27 3.73
CA PRO A 157 6.97 16.99 2.43
C PRO A 157 8.39 17.56 2.49
N PRO A 158 9.45 16.74 2.32
CA PRO A 158 10.83 17.20 2.51
C PRO A 158 11.17 18.37 1.59
N PHE A 159 10.33 18.60 0.58
CA PHE A 159 10.34 19.67 -0.39
C PHE A 159 10.05 21.08 0.16
N GLN A 160 9.47 21.24 1.35
CA GLN A 160 9.27 22.59 1.92
C GLN A 160 10.58 23.24 2.40
N ASP A 161 11.60 22.42 2.71
CA ASP A 161 12.94 22.87 3.15
C ASP A 161 14.07 22.06 2.48
N VAL A 162 14.00 21.79 1.17
CA VAL A 162 15.19 21.36 0.41
C VAL A 162 16.13 22.56 0.28
N GLN A 163 16.82 22.88 1.37
CA GLN A 163 18.07 23.60 1.26
C GLN A 163 19.03 22.67 0.50
N ALA A 164 19.66 23.17 -0.56
CA ALA A 164 20.55 22.41 -1.43
C ALA A 164 21.62 21.61 -0.67
N ASP A 165 21.95 22.05 0.56
CA ASP A 165 22.96 21.47 1.43
C ASP A 165 22.54 20.15 2.13
N ARG A 166 21.30 19.67 1.97
CA ARG A 166 20.81 18.42 2.62
C ARG A 166 20.73 17.21 1.71
N VAL A 167 20.94 17.38 0.39
CA VAL A 167 20.94 16.29 -0.59
C VAL A 167 22.38 16.02 -1.00
N THR A 168 22.91 14.87 -0.60
CA THR A 168 24.26 14.44 -1.02
C THR A 168 24.14 13.51 -2.22
N ALA A 169 24.95 13.75 -3.25
CA ALA A 169 25.04 12.87 -4.40
C ALA A 169 25.91 11.65 -4.07
N TYR A 170 25.34 10.46 -4.23
CA TYR A 170 26.06 9.19 -4.23
C TYR A 170 26.16 8.66 -5.65
N PHE A 171 27.26 7.96 -5.93
CA PHE A 171 27.60 7.48 -7.27
C PHE A 171 27.68 5.97 -7.25
N GLN A 172 26.72 5.30 -7.91
CA GLN A 172 26.69 3.85 -8.03
C GLN A 172 27.25 3.45 -9.40
N PRO A 173 28.43 2.80 -9.47
CA PRO A 173 29.01 2.40 -10.74
C PRO A 173 28.21 1.25 -11.38
N GLN A 174 27.94 1.38 -12.66
CA GLN A 174 27.39 0.33 -13.49
C GLN A 174 28.55 -0.48 -14.07
N TYR A 175 28.57 -1.77 -13.77
CA TYR A 175 29.69 -2.65 -14.05
C TYR A 175 29.34 -3.65 -15.14
N CYS A 176 30.16 -3.73 -16.18
CA CYS A 176 30.07 -4.82 -17.14
C CYS A 176 30.71 -6.08 -16.55
N ALA A 177 29.88 -7.08 -16.24
CA ALA A 177 30.34 -8.34 -15.66
C ALA A 177 31.36 -9.09 -16.53
N LEU A 178 31.28 -8.92 -17.86
CA LEU A 178 32.13 -9.61 -18.82
C LEU A 178 33.52 -8.96 -18.95
N THR A 179 33.59 -7.64 -19.14
CA THR A 179 34.84 -6.92 -19.36
C THR A 179 35.50 -6.44 -18.07
N LYS A 180 34.80 -6.58 -16.94
CA LYS A 180 35.23 -6.07 -15.63
C LYS A 180 35.51 -4.57 -15.58
N THR A 181 34.85 -3.82 -16.45
CA THR A 181 35.00 -2.37 -16.55
C THR A 181 33.75 -1.66 -16.08
N ILE A 182 33.94 -0.47 -15.49
CA ILE A 182 32.85 0.47 -15.22
C ILE A 182 32.40 1.03 -16.57
N THR A 183 31.12 0.87 -16.89
CA THR A 183 30.52 1.34 -18.15
C THR A 183 29.68 2.60 -17.98
N GLY A 184 29.34 2.94 -16.74
CA GLY A 184 28.54 4.10 -16.42
C GLY A 184 28.47 4.33 -14.92
N ILE A 185 27.82 5.43 -14.53
CA ILE A 185 27.57 5.79 -13.14
C ILE A 185 26.13 6.25 -13.03
N GLU A 186 25.39 5.69 -12.09
CA GLU A 186 24.08 6.17 -11.67
C GLU A 186 24.26 7.12 -10.48
N VAL A 187 23.61 8.28 -10.54
CA VAL A 187 23.65 9.28 -9.47
C VAL A 187 22.40 9.18 -8.63
N ILE A 188 22.57 8.93 -7.34
CA ILE A 188 21.48 8.74 -6.37
C ILE A 188 21.54 9.89 -5.38
N GLY A 189 20.43 10.63 -5.23
CA GLY A 189 20.31 11.65 -4.20
C GLY A 189 19.92 11.01 -2.86
N LEU A 190 20.78 11.14 -1.84
CA LEU A 190 20.43 10.76 -0.47
C LEU A 190 20.09 12.01 0.33
N PHE A 191 18.92 12.00 0.97
CA PHE A 191 18.50 13.05 1.89
C PHE A 191 19.03 12.73 3.30
N ALA A 192 19.87 13.60 3.84
CA ALA A 192 20.40 13.43 5.20
C ALA A 192 19.35 13.87 6.23
N PHE A 193 18.67 12.91 6.86
CA PHE A 193 17.82 13.18 8.01
C PHE A 193 18.70 13.53 9.22
N LYS A 194 18.51 14.73 9.77
CA LYS A 194 19.24 15.17 10.97
C LYS A 194 18.64 14.48 12.18
N GLY A 195 19.10 13.26 12.46
CA GLY A 195 18.83 12.61 13.74
C GLY A 195 18.83 11.09 13.76
N VAL A 196 19.93 10.44 13.38
CA VAL A 196 20.40 9.22 14.07
C VAL A 196 21.94 9.14 13.89
N ALA A 197 22.68 9.46 14.97
CA ALA A 197 24.08 9.11 15.30
C ALA A 197 25.20 9.46 14.27
N ASP A 198 26.23 10.25 14.56
CA ASP A 198 27.18 10.22 15.69
C ASP A 198 27.38 8.82 16.30
N PHE A 199 28.07 7.95 15.55
CA PHE A 199 28.87 6.84 16.05
C PHE A 199 30.25 6.85 15.39
#